data_AF-A0A9E0TMQ6-F1
#
_entry.id   AF-A0A9E0TMQ6-F1
#
_cell.length_a   1.000
_cell.length_b   1.000
_cell.length_c   1.000
_cell.angle_alpha   90.00
_cell.angle_beta   90.00
_cell.angle_gamma   90.00
#
_symmetry.space_group_name_H-M   'P 1'
#
loop_
_entity.id
_entity.type
_entity.pdbx_description
1 polymer ?
#
loop_
_entity_poly.entity_id
_entity_poly.type
_entity_poly.pdbx_seq_one_letter_code
_entity_poly.pdbx_strand_id
1 'polypeptide(L)'
;MKSTRSTSPVRARHRGFTLVEILVATTIFGLVTLGILRVFIQALNIYYYDTGKIFVNRDIRRFTTEMTEKATYSNYFRIYPAYTDLTRSVTAYADASDPDAGFTTALADTSVADGATGDCLALVFKSPTDDTKITQIIVYYRSPANPSDPTSIGPVRRHTQDVPDAYAKRSVDQLLGITDPTQDDIVVELSRDLATGKLFYNFKDRSIVVQGDIIQRGGMINSRNAQATNTYNFTVSPRG
;
A
#
# COMPACT_ATOMS: atom_id res chain seq x y z
N MET A 1 11.35 -43.61 -79.35
CA MET A 1 11.89 -42.24 -79.48
C MET A 1 11.15 -41.33 -78.50
N LYS A 2 11.83 -40.82 -77.47
CA LYS A 2 11.24 -39.99 -76.40
C LYS A 2 11.66 -38.54 -76.68
N SER A 3 10.71 -37.71 -77.10
CA SER A 3 10.93 -36.28 -77.38
C SER A 3 10.83 -35.49 -76.07
N THR A 4 11.94 -34.95 -75.59
CA THR A 4 11.99 -34.03 -74.46
C THR A 4 11.75 -32.60 -74.96
N ARG A 5 10.56 -32.07 -74.68
CA ARG A 5 10.18 -30.68 -74.96
C ARG A 5 10.88 -29.76 -73.96
N SER A 6 11.81 -28.94 -74.44
CA SER A 6 12.43 -27.86 -73.66
C SER A 6 11.40 -26.77 -73.39
N THR A 7 11.06 -26.54 -72.11
CA THR A 7 10.26 -25.40 -71.67
C THR A 7 11.19 -24.26 -71.29
N SER A 8 11.26 -23.23 -72.13
CA SER A 8 12.00 -21.99 -71.86
C SER A 8 11.40 -21.25 -70.66
N PRO A 9 12.20 -20.74 -69.71
CA PRO A 9 11.69 -19.95 -68.60
C PRO A 9 11.21 -18.57 -69.10
N VAL A 10 9.95 -18.25 -68.84
CA VAL A 10 9.39 -16.90 -69.07
C VAL A 10 10.10 -15.95 -68.11
N ARG A 11 10.99 -15.07 -68.63
CA ARG A 11 11.60 -13.99 -67.86
C ARG A 11 10.50 -13.01 -67.43
N ALA A 12 10.13 -13.03 -66.16
CA ALA A 12 9.26 -12.02 -65.57
C ALA A 12 9.93 -10.65 -65.72
N ARG A 13 9.26 -9.74 -66.43
CA ARG A 13 9.75 -8.39 -66.70
C ARG A 13 9.54 -7.56 -65.42
N HIS A 14 10.61 -7.32 -64.67
CA HIS A 14 10.56 -6.41 -63.52
C HIS A 14 10.28 -4.98 -64.01
N ARG A 15 9.09 -4.46 -63.70
CA ARG A 15 8.74 -3.05 -63.88
C ARG A 15 9.16 -2.30 -62.62
N GLY A 16 10.01 -1.28 -62.75
CA GLY A 16 10.36 -0.38 -61.65
C GLY A 16 9.19 0.54 -61.32
N PHE A 17 9.06 0.88 -60.04
CA PHE A 17 8.04 1.84 -59.57
C PHE A 17 8.36 3.26 -60.03
N THR A 18 7.33 4.03 -60.32
CA THR A 18 7.46 5.45 -60.64
C THR A 18 7.64 6.27 -59.35
N LEU A 19 8.31 7.42 -59.44
CA LEU A 19 8.56 8.30 -58.28
C LEU A 19 7.24 8.73 -57.60
N VAL A 20 6.19 8.96 -58.40
CA VAL A 20 4.85 9.32 -57.90
C VAL A 20 4.24 8.18 -57.09
N GLU A 21 4.32 6.93 -57.56
CA GLU A 21 3.84 5.76 -56.80
C GLU A 21 4.55 5.62 -55.46
N ILE A 22 5.87 5.88 -55.41
CA ILE A 22 6.65 5.84 -54.17
C ILE A 22 6.21 6.96 -53.21
N LEU A 23 5.98 8.18 -53.69
CA LEU A 23 5.50 9.29 -52.85
C LEU A 23 4.11 9.02 -52.27
N VAL A 24 3.20 8.48 -53.08
CA VAL A 24 1.85 8.12 -52.62
C VAL A 24 1.92 6.98 -51.60
N ALA A 25 2.70 5.93 -51.87
CA ALA A 25 2.85 4.79 -50.98
C ALA A 25 3.46 5.18 -49.63
N THR A 26 4.51 6.01 -49.63
CA THR A 26 5.16 6.50 -48.40
C THR A 26 4.22 7.39 -47.57
N THR A 27 3.41 8.23 -48.22
CA THR A 27 2.42 9.07 -47.53
C THR A 27 1.34 8.24 -46.85
N ILE A 28 0.76 7.27 -47.57
CA ILE A 28 -0.25 6.36 -47.01
C ILE A 28 0.35 5.56 -45.85
N PHE A 29 1.56 5.01 -46.04
CA PHE A 29 2.26 4.26 -45.00
C PHE A 29 2.49 5.12 -43.75
N GLY A 30 2.97 6.36 -43.91
CA GLY A 30 3.20 7.28 -42.79
C GLY A 30 1.93 7.57 -41.99
N LEU A 31 0.79 7.80 -42.67
CA LEU A 31 -0.50 8.00 -42.00
C LEU A 31 -0.94 6.75 -41.23
N VAL A 32 -0.79 5.56 -41.83
CA VAL A 32 -1.11 4.29 -41.18
C VAL A 32 -0.22 4.06 -39.95
N THR A 33 1.09 4.29 -40.07
CA THR A 33 2.03 4.14 -38.94
C THR A 33 1.69 5.09 -37.79
N LEU A 34 1.34 6.36 -38.08
CA LEU A 34 0.90 7.31 -37.06
C LEU A 34 -0.41 6.87 -36.39
N GLY A 35 -1.35 6.33 -37.17
CA GLY A 35 -2.60 5.77 -36.64
C GLY A 35 -2.34 4.60 -35.68
N ILE A 36 -1.50 3.64 -36.09
CA ILE A 36 -1.11 2.49 -35.27
C ILE A 36 -0.41 2.94 -33.99
N LEU A 37 0.50 3.92 -34.07
CA LEU A 37 1.22 4.43 -32.91
C LEU A 37 0.26 5.05 -31.87
N ARG A 38 -0.78 5.78 -32.33
CA ARG A 38 -1.79 6.33 -31.42
C ARG A 38 -2.59 5.24 -30.72
N VAL A 39 -3.03 4.22 -31.45
CA VAL A 39 -3.76 3.08 -30.87
C VAL A 39 -2.87 2.34 -29.87
N PHE A 40 -1.58 2.17 -30.19
CA PHE A 40 -0.63 1.51 -29.30
C PHE A 40 -0.43 2.28 -27.98
N ILE A 41 -0.25 3.60 -28.04
CA ILE A 41 -0.14 4.44 -26.83
C ILE A 41 -1.43 4.35 -25.99
N GLN A 42 -2.59 4.36 -26.62
CA GLN A 42 -3.87 4.20 -25.93
C GLN A 42 -3.99 2.81 -25.27
N ALA A 43 -3.62 1.75 -25.97
CA ALA A 43 -3.63 0.39 -25.43
C ALA A 43 -2.68 0.25 -24.23
N LEU A 44 -1.50 0.86 -24.28
CA LEU A 44 -0.58 0.90 -23.15
C LEU A 44 -1.19 1.62 -21.93
N ASN A 45 -1.84 2.77 -22.15
CA ASN A 45 -2.48 3.50 -21.05
C ASN A 45 -3.58 2.68 -20.37
N ILE A 46 -4.40 1.98 -21.16
CA ILE A 46 -5.44 1.06 -20.63
C ILE A 46 -4.78 -0.08 -19.86
N TYR A 47 -3.75 -0.71 -20.42
CA TYR A 47 -3.02 -1.80 -19.78
C TYR A 47 -2.45 -1.41 -18.41
N TYR A 48 -1.81 -0.24 -18.30
CA TYR A 48 -1.27 0.23 -17.02
C TYR A 48 -2.36 0.55 -16.00
N TYR A 49 -3.48 1.10 -16.45
CA TYR A 49 -4.61 1.40 -15.59
C TYR A 49 -5.27 0.12 -15.03
N ASP A 50 -5.49 -0.88 -15.89
CA ASP A 50 -6.06 -2.17 -15.47
C ASP A 50 -5.12 -2.93 -14.53
N THR A 51 -3.82 -2.89 -14.82
CA THR A 51 -2.80 -3.47 -13.93
C THR A 51 -2.83 -2.79 -12.55
N GLY A 52 -2.92 -1.46 -12.51
CA GLY A 52 -3.06 -0.70 -11.26
C GLY A 52 -4.31 -1.11 -10.47
N LYS A 53 -5.46 -1.30 -11.14
CA LYS A 53 -6.69 -1.79 -10.47
C LYS A 53 -6.53 -3.17 -9.85
N ILE A 54 -5.85 -4.10 -10.54
CA ILE A 54 -5.64 -5.46 -10.03
C ILE A 54 -4.79 -5.41 -8.75
N PHE A 55 -3.72 -4.61 -8.75
CA PHE A 55 -2.87 -4.47 -7.59
C PHE A 55 -3.58 -3.80 -6.40
N VAL A 56 -4.34 -2.71 -6.63
CA VAL A 56 -5.18 -2.10 -5.58
C VAL A 56 -6.13 -3.14 -4.97
N ASN A 57 -6.84 -3.90 -5.81
CA ASN A 57 -7.76 -4.93 -5.33
C ASN A 57 -7.05 -6.05 -4.54
N ARG A 58 -5.85 -6.45 -4.96
CA ARG A 58 -5.04 -7.47 -4.27
C ARG A 58 -4.60 -6.96 -2.90
N ASP A 59 -4.02 -5.78 -2.86
CA ASP A 59 -3.44 -5.20 -1.65
C ASP A 59 -4.53 -4.95 -0.60
N ILE A 60 -5.74 -4.62 -1.05
CA ILE A 60 -6.89 -4.42 -0.17
C ILE A 60 -7.43 -5.71 0.39
N ARG A 61 -7.59 -6.73 -0.44
CA ARG A 61 -8.00 -8.04 0.06
C ARG A 61 -7.00 -8.53 1.10
N ARG A 62 -5.71 -8.36 0.82
CA ARG A 62 -4.65 -8.68 1.79
C ARG A 62 -4.80 -7.86 3.07
N PHE A 63 -4.92 -6.53 2.95
CA PHE A 63 -5.06 -5.64 4.11
C PHE A 63 -6.30 -5.98 4.94
N THR A 64 -7.48 -6.15 4.33
CA THR A 64 -8.71 -6.52 5.03
C THR A 64 -8.61 -7.89 5.66
N THR A 65 -8.01 -8.89 4.99
CA THR A 65 -7.80 -10.23 5.58
C THR A 65 -6.86 -10.16 6.78
N GLU A 66 -5.71 -9.51 6.64
CA GLU A 66 -4.74 -9.36 7.74
C GLU A 66 -5.35 -8.58 8.91
N MET A 67 -6.01 -7.46 8.62
CA MET A 67 -6.65 -6.63 9.63
C MET A 67 -7.78 -7.36 10.34
N THR A 68 -8.63 -8.11 9.62
CA THR A 68 -9.70 -8.91 10.22
C THR A 68 -9.12 -10.00 11.11
N GLU A 69 -8.10 -10.73 10.65
CA GLU A 69 -7.45 -11.77 11.44
C GLU A 69 -6.84 -11.19 12.71
N LYS A 70 -5.97 -10.18 12.59
CA LYS A 70 -5.24 -9.63 13.74
C LYS A 70 -6.15 -8.89 14.71
N ALA A 71 -7.11 -8.10 14.22
CA ALA A 71 -8.03 -7.40 15.12
C ALA A 71 -8.97 -8.39 15.83
N THR A 72 -9.48 -9.42 15.16
CA THR A 72 -10.36 -10.43 15.81
C THR A 72 -9.64 -11.19 16.93
N TYR A 73 -8.34 -11.44 16.79
CA TYR A 73 -7.54 -12.09 17.84
C TYR A 73 -6.98 -11.12 18.89
N SER A 74 -7.01 -9.81 18.63
CA SER A 74 -6.58 -8.81 19.60
C SER A 74 -7.58 -8.69 20.75
N ASN A 75 -7.07 -8.44 21.95
CA ASN A 75 -7.89 -8.24 23.14
C ASN A 75 -8.50 -6.84 23.15
N TYR A 76 -7.75 -5.83 22.76
CA TYR A 76 -8.23 -4.46 22.64
C TYR A 76 -7.35 -3.67 21.67
N PHE A 77 -7.79 -2.45 21.35
CA PHE A 77 -7.08 -1.58 20.44
C PHE A 77 -6.91 -0.18 21.03
N ARG A 78 -5.94 0.56 20.48
CA ARG A 78 -5.75 1.99 20.72
C ARG A 78 -5.43 2.69 19.40
N ILE A 79 -6.00 3.87 19.20
CA ILE A 79 -5.72 4.71 18.03
C ILE A 79 -4.87 5.90 18.50
N TYR A 80 -3.87 6.27 17.71
CA TYR A 80 -3.02 7.43 17.95
C TYR A 80 -3.10 8.41 16.77
N PRO A 81 -2.94 9.72 17.01
CA PRO A 81 -3.04 10.74 15.96
C PRO A 81 -2.03 10.55 14.83
N ALA A 82 -0.77 10.19 15.14
CA ALA A 82 0.28 9.95 14.17
C ALA A 82 1.30 8.91 14.69
N TYR A 83 2.06 8.30 13.76
CA TYR A 83 3.14 7.37 14.11
C TYR A 83 4.35 8.07 14.75
N THR A 84 4.53 9.37 14.48
CA THR A 84 5.60 10.19 15.08
C THR A 84 5.44 10.29 16.59
N ASP A 85 4.21 10.24 17.09
CA ASP A 85 3.92 10.24 18.54
C ASP A 85 4.36 8.92 19.20
N LEU A 86 4.55 7.86 18.39
CA LEU A 86 5.05 6.54 18.78
C LEU A 86 6.53 6.32 18.46
N THR A 87 7.18 7.28 17.79
CA THR A 87 8.60 7.19 17.44
C THR A 87 9.42 7.53 18.68
N ARG A 88 9.61 6.53 19.54
CA ARG A 88 10.48 6.63 20.71
C ARG A 88 11.52 5.53 20.61
N SER A 89 12.78 5.93 20.70
CA SER A 89 13.89 4.99 20.87
C SER A 89 13.77 4.41 22.28
N VAL A 90 13.06 3.29 22.42
CA VAL A 90 13.33 2.40 23.55
C VAL A 90 14.78 1.99 23.35
N THR A 91 15.68 2.60 24.11
CA THR A 91 17.10 2.24 24.08
C THR A 91 17.13 0.83 24.62
N ALA A 92 17.26 -0.12 23.68
CA ALA A 92 17.23 -1.57 23.80
C ALA A 92 17.16 -2.07 25.23
N TYR A 93 16.06 -2.74 25.64
CA TYR A 93 15.87 -3.51 26.88
C TYR A 93 17.18 -3.66 27.68
N ALA A 94 17.59 -2.58 28.36
CA ALA A 94 18.97 -2.43 28.75
C ALA A 94 19.06 -3.04 30.12
N ASP A 95 19.56 -4.27 30.15
CA ASP A 95 19.78 -5.07 31.35
C ASP A 95 18.55 -5.87 31.83
N ALA A 96 18.69 -7.20 31.83
CA ALA A 96 17.69 -8.10 32.41
C ALA A 96 17.63 -8.01 33.95
N SER A 97 18.59 -7.33 34.57
CA SER A 97 18.67 -7.14 36.03
C SER A 97 17.96 -5.88 36.53
N ASP A 98 17.70 -4.89 35.67
CA ASP A 98 16.86 -3.73 35.96
C ASP A 98 15.86 -3.50 34.81
N PRO A 99 14.62 -4.02 34.90
CA PRO A 99 13.63 -3.79 33.86
C PRO A 99 13.33 -2.29 33.67
N ASP A 100 13.62 -1.42 34.63
CA ASP A 100 13.34 0.02 34.56
C ASP A 100 14.48 0.84 33.94
N ALA A 101 15.66 0.25 33.73
CA ALA A 101 16.80 0.91 33.10
C ALA A 101 16.51 1.20 31.61
N GLY A 102 16.45 2.49 31.26
CA GLY A 102 16.20 2.96 29.89
C GLY A 102 14.77 3.41 29.60
N PHE A 103 13.83 3.26 30.56
CA PHE A 103 12.47 3.75 30.43
C PHE A 103 12.25 5.06 31.19
N THR A 104 12.74 6.18 30.65
CA THR A 104 12.56 7.48 31.29
C THR A 104 11.16 8.04 31.00
N THR A 105 10.35 8.14 32.05
CA THR A 105 9.03 8.80 32.19
C THR A 105 7.80 8.02 31.71
N ALA A 106 6.79 7.98 32.59
CA ALA A 106 5.42 7.61 32.24
C ALA A 106 4.91 8.61 31.21
N LEU A 107 4.73 8.14 29.98
CA LEU A 107 4.31 8.98 28.89
C LEU A 107 2.80 9.19 28.99
N ALA A 108 2.37 10.43 28.82
CA ALA A 108 0.95 10.75 28.80
C ALA A 108 0.27 9.94 27.69
N ASP A 109 -0.88 9.34 28.02
CA ASP A 109 -1.73 8.66 27.06
C ASP A 109 -2.15 9.68 25.99
N THR A 110 -1.65 9.48 24.77
CA THR A 110 -1.97 10.31 23.59
C THR A 110 -2.98 9.62 22.69
N SER A 111 -3.62 8.55 23.17
CA SER A 111 -4.62 7.86 22.41
C SER A 111 -5.84 8.73 22.14
N VAL A 112 -6.48 8.43 21.03
CA VAL A 112 -7.61 9.15 20.49
C VAL A 112 -8.89 8.63 21.17
N ALA A 113 -9.66 9.54 21.76
CA ALA A 113 -10.94 9.24 22.40
C ALA A 113 -12.01 8.76 21.40
N ASP A 114 -13.13 8.26 21.91
CA ASP A 114 -14.30 7.91 21.11
C ASP A 114 -14.72 9.04 20.16
N GLY A 115 -15.04 8.67 18.92
CA GLY A 115 -15.52 9.57 17.88
C GLY A 115 -14.43 10.38 17.19
N ALA A 116 -13.17 10.19 17.56
CA ALA A 116 -12.05 10.87 16.93
C ALA A 116 -11.22 9.93 16.03
N THR A 117 -10.38 10.54 15.19
CA THR A 117 -9.61 9.85 14.15
C THR A 117 -8.10 9.91 14.38
N GLY A 118 -7.39 8.93 13.85
CA GLY A 118 -5.93 8.85 13.91
C GLY A 118 -5.32 8.15 12.70
N ASP A 119 -4.02 8.33 12.52
CA ASP A 119 -3.24 7.69 11.43
C ASP A 119 -2.52 6.42 11.88
N CYS A 120 -2.66 6.07 13.16
CA CYS A 120 -1.99 4.93 13.74
C CYS A 120 -2.95 4.13 14.61
N LEU A 121 -2.92 2.81 14.46
CA LEU A 121 -3.73 1.86 15.20
C LEU A 121 -2.80 0.83 15.82
N ALA A 122 -2.87 0.65 17.13
CA ALA A 122 -2.22 -0.43 17.85
C ALA A 122 -3.25 -1.48 18.26
N LEU A 123 -3.02 -2.73 17.87
CA LEU A 123 -3.74 -3.91 18.32
C LEU A 123 -2.92 -4.61 19.40
N VAL A 124 -3.54 -4.88 20.54
CA VAL A 124 -2.84 -5.39 21.72
C VAL A 124 -3.31 -6.81 22.02
N PHE A 125 -2.33 -7.70 22.17
CA PHE A 125 -2.55 -9.10 22.49
C PHE A 125 -2.07 -9.35 23.91
N LYS A 126 -2.95 -9.94 24.70
CA LYS A 126 -2.67 -10.33 26.08
C LYS A 126 -2.45 -11.83 26.17
N SER A 127 -1.79 -12.25 27.24
CA SER A 127 -1.62 -13.67 27.53
C SER A 127 -2.97 -14.33 27.82
N PRO A 128 -3.26 -15.54 27.30
CA PRO A 128 -4.48 -16.27 27.65
C PRO A 128 -4.50 -16.74 29.10
N THR A 129 -3.34 -16.78 29.78
CA THR A 129 -3.22 -17.21 31.18
C THR A 129 -3.21 -16.06 32.18
N ASP A 130 -2.88 -14.84 31.74
CA ASP A 130 -2.76 -13.64 32.59
C ASP A 130 -3.15 -12.39 31.80
N ASP A 131 -4.36 -11.87 32.06
CA ASP A 131 -4.92 -10.70 31.37
C ASP A 131 -4.21 -9.37 31.76
N THR A 132 -3.24 -9.42 32.68
CA THR A 132 -2.40 -8.25 33.01
C THR A 132 -1.14 -8.18 32.16
N LYS A 133 -0.83 -9.23 31.39
CA LYS A 133 0.39 -9.34 30.59
C LYS A 133 0.10 -9.16 29.10
N ILE A 134 0.77 -8.18 28.50
CA ILE A 134 0.83 -7.95 27.06
C ILE A 134 1.94 -8.85 26.49
N THR A 135 1.59 -9.65 25.47
CA THR A 135 2.52 -10.58 24.81
C THR A 135 2.99 -10.03 23.47
N GLN A 136 2.11 -9.35 22.74
CA GLN A 136 2.41 -8.83 21.41
C GLN A 136 1.62 -7.55 21.15
N ILE A 137 2.23 -6.65 20.39
CA ILE A 137 1.60 -5.43 19.89
C ILE A 137 1.81 -5.39 18.37
N ILE A 138 0.72 -5.20 17.62
CA ILE A 138 0.77 -5.01 16.18
C ILE A 138 0.27 -3.61 15.87
N VAL A 139 1.08 -2.82 15.20
CA VAL A 139 0.79 -1.42 14.87
C VAL A 139 0.62 -1.27 13.38
N TYR A 140 -0.53 -0.74 12.96
CA TYR A 140 -0.77 -0.29 11.60
C TYR A 140 -0.71 1.23 11.57
N TYR A 141 0.11 1.80 10.71
CA TYR A 141 0.22 3.25 10.63
C TYR A 141 0.46 3.73 9.21
N ARG A 142 -0.06 4.92 8.91
CA ARG A 142 0.22 5.60 7.65
C ARG A 142 1.50 6.43 7.81
N SER A 143 2.43 6.27 6.88
CA SER A 143 3.67 7.06 6.81
C SER A 143 3.63 8.00 5.60
N PRO A 144 2.86 9.10 5.64
CA PRO A 144 2.82 10.08 4.56
C PRO A 144 4.15 10.83 4.46
N ALA A 145 4.51 11.26 3.24
CA ALA A 145 5.68 12.10 3.02
C ALA A 145 5.60 13.43 3.79
N ASN A 146 4.38 13.98 3.98
CA ASN A 146 4.14 15.13 4.83
C ASN A 146 2.94 14.87 5.77
N PRO A 147 3.15 14.57 7.07
CA PRO A 147 2.07 14.25 8.00
C PRO A 147 1.17 15.45 8.35
N SER A 148 1.61 16.67 8.08
CA SER A 148 0.81 17.89 8.30
C SER A 148 -0.13 18.23 7.13
N ASP A 149 0.05 17.58 5.98
CA ASP A 149 -0.82 17.76 4.81
C ASP A 149 -1.85 16.62 4.76
N PRO A 150 -3.16 16.90 4.93
CA PRO A 150 -4.21 15.88 4.90
C PRO A 150 -4.34 15.21 3.53
N THR A 151 -3.82 15.84 2.48
CA THR A 151 -3.77 15.27 1.13
C THR A 151 -2.48 14.50 0.87
N SER A 152 -1.53 14.48 1.80
CA SER A 152 -0.30 13.72 1.61
C SER A 152 -0.63 12.24 1.52
N ILE A 153 -0.10 11.62 0.47
CA ILE A 153 -0.26 10.19 0.22
C ILE A 153 0.92 9.47 0.90
N GLY A 154 0.66 8.33 1.52
CA GLY A 154 1.70 7.51 2.14
C GLY A 154 1.34 6.04 2.20
N PRO A 155 2.33 5.14 2.24
CA PRO A 155 2.07 3.73 2.50
C PRO A 155 1.45 3.54 3.89
N VAL A 156 0.62 2.52 4.00
CA VAL A 156 0.24 1.95 5.29
C VAL A 156 1.22 0.82 5.59
N ARG A 157 1.89 0.96 6.72
CA ARG A 157 2.90 0.02 7.20
C ARG A 157 2.37 -0.73 8.41
N ARG A 158 2.96 -1.91 8.62
CA ARG A 158 2.71 -2.77 9.78
C ARG A 158 4.02 -2.99 10.52
N HIS A 159 4.01 -2.66 11.80
CA HIS A 159 5.06 -2.99 12.75
C HIS A 159 4.54 -4.07 13.70
N THR A 160 5.35 -5.09 13.96
CA THR A 160 5.05 -6.11 14.96
C THR A 160 6.12 -6.09 16.02
N GLN A 161 5.70 -6.01 17.27
CA GLN A 161 6.58 -6.00 18.42
C GLN A 161 6.16 -7.09 19.40
N ASP A 162 7.06 -8.03 19.64
CA ASP A 162 6.91 -9.02 20.70
C ASP A 162 7.41 -8.42 22.01
N VAL A 163 6.62 -8.59 23.08
CA VAL A 163 6.90 -8.00 24.39
C VAL A 163 7.48 -9.10 25.30
N PRO A 164 8.73 -8.97 25.77
CA PRO A 164 9.30 -9.93 26.71
C PRO A 164 8.55 -9.92 28.05
N ASP A 165 8.49 -11.08 28.71
CA ASP A 165 7.76 -11.26 29.98
C ASP A 165 8.14 -10.26 31.08
N ALA A 166 9.40 -9.81 31.11
CA ALA A 166 9.90 -8.81 32.06
C ALA A 166 9.15 -7.46 31.94
N TYR A 167 8.62 -7.15 30.77
CA TYR A 167 7.96 -5.87 30.45
C TYR A 167 6.46 -6.03 30.21
N ALA A 168 5.94 -7.25 30.21
CA ALA A 168 4.56 -7.57 29.82
C ALA A 168 3.49 -6.84 30.65
N LYS A 169 3.79 -6.43 31.89
CA LYS A 169 2.85 -5.72 32.77
C LYS A 169 2.78 -4.20 32.54
N ARG A 170 3.60 -3.66 31.64
CA ARG A 170 3.64 -2.23 31.36
C ARG A 170 2.44 -1.79 30.53
N SER A 171 2.17 -0.47 30.54
CA SER A 171 1.14 0.07 29.67
C SER A 171 1.59 0.03 28.20
N VAL A 172 0.62 0.00 27.30
CA VAL A 172 0.86 0.00 25.85
C VAL A 172 1.68 1.21 25.43
N ASP A 173 1.39 2.39 25.99
CA ASP A 173 2.09 3.64 25.68
C ASP A 173 3.57 3.57 26.08
N GLN A 174 3.91 2.73 27.06
CA GLN A 174 5.28 2.48 27.47
C GLN A 174 5.97 1.44 26.58
N LEU A 175 5.23 0.49 26.04
CA LEU A 175 5.80 -0.58 25.22
C LEU A 175 5.96 -0.16 23.76
N LEU A 176 5.12 0.75 23.28
CA LEU A 176 5.15 1.24 21.90
C LEU A 176 6.43 2.04 21.61
N GLY A 177 7.22 1.56 20.66
CA GLY A 177 8.37 2.27 20.14
C GLY A 177 8.68 1.85 18.70
N ILE A 178 8.23 2.65 17.72
CA ILE A 178 8.62 2.43 16.32
C ILE A 178 10.04 2.96 16.16
N THR A 179 11.00 2.03 16.02
CA THR A 179 12.43 2.37 16.00
C THR A 179 12.90 2.80 14.61
N ASP A 180 12.38 2.17 13.55
CA ASP A 180 12.68 2.53 12.16
C ASP A 180 11.48 2.22 11.24
N PRO A 181 10.72 3.23 10.80
CA PRO A 181 9.55 3.02 9.96
C PRO A 181 9.89 2.51 8.55
N THR A 182 11.16 2.55 8.14
CA THR A 182 11.57 2.08 6.81
C THR A 182 11.67 0.56 6.72
N GLN A 183 11.88 -0.13 7.84
CA GLN A 183 12.00 -1.59 7.92
C GLN A 183 10.64 -2.30 8.04
N ASP A 184 9.58 -1.56 8.32
CA ASP A 184 8.25 -2.12 8.53
C ASP A 184 7.58 -2.55 7.23
N ASP A 185 6.82 -3.64 7.29
CA ASP A 185 6.12 -4.24 6.17
C ASP A 185 5.09 -3.26 5.57
N ILE A 186 5.15 -3.05 4.26
CA ILE A 186 4.13 -2.27 3.55
C ILE A 186 2.93 -3.17 3.28
N VAL A 187 1.78 -2.83 3.86
CA VAL A 187 0.52 -3.56 3.66
C VAL A 187 -0.34 -2.90 2.58
N VAL A 188 -0.23 -1.58 2.44
CA VAL A 188 -0.86 -0.81 1.36
C VAL A 188 0.16 0.19 0.80
N GLU A 189 0.39 0.16 -0.51
CA GLU A 189 1.47 0.93 -1.17
C GLU A 189 1.26 2.45 -1.08
N LEU A 190 0.06 2.93 -1.36
CA LEU A 190 -0.30 4.34 -1.25
C LEU A 190 -1.73 4.46 -0.73
N SER A 191 -1.89 5.22 0.33
CA SER A 191 -3.19 5.54 0.92
C SER A 191 -3.33 7.04 1.15
N ARG A 192 -4.57 7.52 1.06
CA ARG A 192 -5.02 8.86 1.45
C ARG A 192 -6.37 8.71 2.15
N ASP A 193 -6.73 9.62 3.04
CA ASP A 193 -8.09 9.64 3.62
C ASP A 193 -9.07 10.47 2.76
N LEU A 194 -10.36 10.21 2.89
CA LEU A 194 -11.46 10.89 2.20
C LEU A 194 -11.97 12.15 2.89
N ALA A 195 -11.87 12.28 4.23
CA ALA A 195 -12.62 13.31 4.96
C ALA A 195 -11.82 14.13 5.99
N THR A 196 -11.03 13.49 6.86
CA THR A 196 -10.34 14.15 7.98
C THR A 196 -8.81 14.15 7.85
N GLY A 197 -8.31 13.53 6.79
CA GLY A 197 -6.88 13.29 6.60
C GLY A 197 -6.37 12.11 7.44
N LYS A 198 -7.20 11.27 8.05
CA LYS A 198 -6.81 10.18 8.97
C LYS A 198 -7.45 8.83 8.61
N LEU A 199 -6.68 7.74 8.67
CA LEU A 199 -7.12 6.43 8.17
C LEU A 199 -8.05 5.65 9.12
N PHE A 200 -7.88 5.82 10.43
CA PHE A 200 -8.59 5.06 11.45
C PHE A 200 -9.54 5.96 12.22
N TYR A 201 -10.77 5.51 12.39
CA TYR A 201 -11.80 6.17 13.16
C TYR A 201 -12.21 5.29 14.34
N ASN A 202 -12.21 5.85 15.55
CA ASN A 202 -12.68 5.18 16.74
C ASN A 202 -14.21 5.26 16.83
N PHE A 203 -14.89 4.12 16.71
CA PHE A 203 -16.34 4.04 16.89
C PHE A 203 -16.67 3.35 18.22
N LYS A 204 -17.11 4.15 19.19
CA LYS A 204 -17.60 3.75 20.51
C LYS A 204 -16.60 2.98 21.36
N ASP A 205 -15.30 3.22 21.18
CA ASP A 205 -14.21 2.48 21.84
C ASP A 205 -14.30 0.95 21.67
N ARG A 206 -15.02 0.48 20.64
CA ARG A 206 -15.33 -0.95 20.42
C ARG A 206 -15.06 -1.41 19.00
N SER A 207 -15.18 -0.49 18.04
CA SER A 207 -15.00 -0.79 16.64
C SER A 207 -14.08 0.22 16.01
N ILE A 208 -13.23 -0.27 15.12
CA ILE A 208 -12.36 0.54 14.30
C ILE A 208 -13.03 0.62 12.93
N VAL A 209 -13.29 1.84 12.48
CA VAL A 209 -13.70 2.07 11.09
C VAL A 209 -12.46 2.51 10.32
N VAL A 210 -12.12 1.77 9.29
CA VAL A 210 -11.01 2.10 8.39
C VAL A 210 -11.61 2.76 7.16
N GLN A 211 -11.22 4.01 6.90
CA GLN A 211 -11.69 4.79 5.77
C GLN A 211 -10.48 5.33 5.00
N GLY A 212 -10.35 4.92 3.74
CA GLY A 212 -9.22 5.37 2.94
C GLY A 212 -9.41 5.14 1.45
N ASP A 213 -8.84 6.07 0.69
CA ASP A 213 -8.55 5.92 -0.72
C ASP A 213 -7.22 5.21 -0.88
N ILE A 214 -7.23 4.10 -1.60
CA ILE A 214 -6.03 3.35 -1.93
C ILE A 214 -5.70 3.66 -3.38
N ILE A 215 -4.49 4.17 -3.54
CA ILE A 215 -4.00 4.72 -4.79
C ILE A 215 -2.90 3.79 -5.29
N GLN A 216 -2.77 3.63 -6.60
CA GLN A 216 -1.58 3.02 -7.18
C GLN A 216 -1.15 3.76 -8.42
N ARG A 217 0.15 4.04 -8.50
CA ARG A 217 0.73 4.68 -9.67
C ARG A 217 1.01 3.62 -10.73
N GLY A 218 0.18 3.54 -11.76
CA GLY A 218 0.51 2.79 -12.97
C GLY A 218 1.81 3.32 -13.57
N GLY A 219 2.73 2.42 -13.91
CA GLY A 219 4.16 2.67 -14.17
C GLY A 219 4.55 3.51 -15.40
N MET A 220 3.75 4.47 -15.84
CA MET A 220 4.23 5.49 -16.76
C MET A 220 4.79 6.70 -16.01
N ILE A 221 6.08 6.94 -16.23
CA ILE A 221 6.80 8.15 -15.85
C ILE A 221 5.99 9.35 -16.36
N ASN A 222 5.48 10.18 -15.43
CA ASN A 222 4.76 11.44 -15.64
C ASN A 222 3.25 11.43 -15.94
N SER A 223 2.56 10.28 -16.00
CA SER A 223 1.09 10.31 -16.22
C SER A 223 0.31 10.26 -14.91
N ARG A 224 -0.12 11.44 -14.42
CA ARG A 224 -1.15 11.55 -13.35
C ARG A 224 -2.43 10.77 -13.70
N ASN A 225 -2.63 10.43 -14.98
CA ASN A 225 -3.83 9.77 -15.51
C ASN A 225 -3.80 8.23 -15.40
N ALA A 226 -2.68 7.61 -15.01
CA ALA A 226 -2.57 6.17 -14.80
C ALA A 226 -2.74 5.78 -13.31
N GLN A 227 -3.41 6.63 -12.53
CA GLN A 227 -3.67 6.36 -11.12
C GLN A 227 -5.01 5.64 -10.98
N ALA A 228 -4.95 4.37 -10.59
CA ALA A 228 -6.13 3.68 -10.09
C ALA A 228 -6.33 4.13 -8.64
N THR A 229 -7.49 4.71 -8.35
CA THR A 229 -7.91 5.05 -6.98
C THR A 229 -9.22 4.34 -6.72
N ASN A 230 -9.35 3.73 -5.55
CA ASN A 230 -10.62 3.21 -5.10
C ASN A 230 -10.77 3.42 -3.60
N THR A 231 -12.00 3.73 -3.21
CA THR A 231 -12.40 4.11 -1.85
C THR A 231 -12.88 2.89 -1.10
N TYR A 232 -12.37 2.69 0.11
CA TYR A 232 -12.75 1.56 0.93
C TYR A 232 -13.10 1.98 2.34
N ASN A 233 -14.25 1.46 2.78
CA ASN A 233 -14.76 1.63 4.12
C ASN A 233 -15.07 0.23 4.66
N PHE A 234 -14.41 -0.16 5.74
CA PHE A 234 -14.75 -1.39 6.46
C PHE A 234 -14.59 -1.19 7.95
N THR A 235 -15.37 -1.96 8.71
CA THR A 235 -15.37 -1.90 10.17
C THR A 235 -14.87 -3.21 10.72
N VAL A 236 -13.95 -3.15 11.69
CA VAL A 236 -13.48 -4.32 12.42
C VAL A 236 -13.58 -4.05 13.91
N SER A 237 -14.07 -5.05 14.64
CA SER A 237 -14.19 -4.99 16.10
C SER A 237 -13.28 -6.04 16.70
N PRO A 238 -12.37 -5.67 17.62
CA PRO A 238 -11.68 -6.63 18.45
C PRO A 238 -12.65 -7.45 19.31
N ARG A 239 -12.13 -8.55 19.86
CA ARG A 239 -12.95 -9.50 20.60
C ARG A 239 -13.28 -9.04 22.02
N GLY A 240 -12.51 -8.10 22.58
CA GLY A 240 -12.67 -7.61 23.96
C GLY A 240 -13.56 -6.38 24.09
#